data_AF-D4MS23-F1
#
_entry.id   AF-D4MS23-F1
#
_cell.length_a   1.000
_cell.length_b   1.000
_cell.length_c   1.000
_cell.angle_alpha   90.00
_cell.angle_beta   90.00
_cell.angle_gamma   90.00
#
_symmetry.space_group_name_H-M   'P 1'
#
loop_
_entity.id
_entity.type
_entity.pdbx_description
1 polymer ?
#
loop_
_entity_poly.entity_id
_entity_poly.type
_entity_poly.pdbx_seq_one_letter_code
_entity_poly.pdbx_strand_id
1 'polypeptide(L)'
;MEGNSLTERLYLPADEGSEELQLGIDRLSYLGENGILYLVMGNSVYSVNMETRESRILAEGLTEENFAVGAGQSRIAWQDGTDAYDASTVHVMDLKTGRSDQIHAPEGKNIRILGFVGSDLVYGLAEENTGAVINGRTAQVPMYALEIAGEDMQIQTRYEKEGIYITDVEIRDSRVHLEKLSRAGDSYTSAGNDTLVCNEEMEEDTLAGIGYLASEEKGRVYFVQLDESVSGSEIRLKVPEKVMAEENNTVSVTESTPLEKKQYYAYSEGRLRGRFVHFADAVTAAYDGMGIVTDEAGRVFWARADRPDIRTIRDPQSLVTDIERYLREFADGELETSDGGAIIDAGGLSLNQVLYFVGRGYPVAAYTGDGSYMLIYGYDPYNISCLWNPGTENANTDKMGLNDGADWFDSNGGNDFVAFLTDL
;
A
#
# COMPACT_ATOMS: atom_id res chain seq x y z
N MET A 1 -5.52 48.44 -15.04
CA MET A 1 -6.59 47.55 -14.55
C MET A 1 -6.13 46.15 -14.85
N GLU A 2 -5.51 45.48 -13.88
CA GLU A 2 -5.23 44.04 -14.01
C GLU A 2 -6.58 43.33 -14.17
N GLY A 3 -6.75 42.67 -15.31
CA GLY A 3 -8.01 42.03 -15.67
C GLY A 3 -8.26 40.81 -14.80
N ASN A 4 -9.52 40.59 -14.41
CA ASN A 4 -9.98 39.40 -13.71
C ASN A 4 -9.80 38.16 -14.62
N SER A 5 -8.60 37.57 -14.59
CA SER A 5 -8.16 36.49 -15.46
C SER A 5 -7.62 35.33 -14.63
N LEU A 6 -7.92 34.12 -15.09
CA LEU A 6 -7.30 32.90 -14.58
C LEU A 6 -5.99 32.70 -15.34
N THR A 7 -4.87 32.67 -14.63
CA THR A 7 -3.55 32.53 -15.24
C THR A 7 -2.96 31.16 -14.92
N GLU A 8 -2.71 30.35 -15.95
CA GLU A 8 -1.93 29.11 -15.85
C GLU A 8 -0.45 29.47 -15.67
N ARG A 9 0.06 29.23 -14.45
CA ARG A 9 1.43 29.57 -14.07
C ARG A 9 2.45 28.56 -14.59
N LEU A 10 2.08 27.28 -14.64
CA LEU A 10 2.91 26.22 -15.19
C LEU A 10 2.08 25.11 -15.82
N TYR A 11 2.71 24.40 -16.75
CA TYR A 11 2.22 23.18 -17.36
C TYR A 11 3.30 22.10 -17.21
N LEU A 12 2.98 21.01 -16.52
CA LEU A 12 3.84 19.82 -16.47
C LEU A 12 3.27 18.77 -17.42
N PRO A 13 3.99 18.37 -18.48
CA PRO A 13 3.62 17.19 -19.25
C PRO A 13 3.78 15.94 -18.40
N ALA A 14 2.81 15.03 -18.47
CA ALA A 14 2.84 13.71 -17.85
C ALA A 14 2.52 12.64 -18.91
N ASP A 15 3.22 11.51 -18.85
CA ASP A 15 3.04 10.36 -19.75
C ASP A 15 2.26 9.20 -19.07
N GLU A 16 1.59 9.51 -17.96
CA GLU A 16 0.81 8.55 -17.17
C GLU A 16 -0.70 8.72 -17.39
N GLY A 17 -1.48 7.67 -17.07
CA GLY A 17 -2.93 7.71 -17.19
C GLY A 17 -3.57 8.76 -16.27
N SER A 18 -4.71 9.32 -16.66
CA SER A 18 -5.34 10.41 -15.88
C SER A 18 -5.68 10.01 -14.44
N GLU A 19 -6.03 8.75 -14.19
CA GLU A 19 -6.31 8.26 -12.83
C GLU A 19 -5.03 8.03 -12.02
N GLU A 20 -3.92 7.66 -12.66
CA GLU A 20 -2.61 7.52 -12.01
C GLU A 20 -2.07 8.88 -11.59
N LEU A 21 -2.18 9.87 -12.48
CA LEU A 21 -1.84 11.25 -12.17
C LEU A 21 -2.70 11.77 -11.01
N GLN A 22 -4.00 11.46 -11.02
CA GLN A 22 -4.89 11.85 -9.92
C GLN A 22 -4.48 11.19 -8.59
N LEU A 23 -4.13 9.89 -8.59
CA LEU A 23 -3.60 9.23 -7.39
C LEU A 23 -2.32 9.92 -6.87
N GLY A 24 -1.42 10.31 -7.76
CA GLY A 24 -0.21 11.04 -7.40
C GLY A 24 -0.52 12.39 -6.75
N ILE A 25 -1.40 13.19 -7.38
CA ILE A 25 -1.85 14.49 -6.87
C ILE A 25 -2.57 14.35 -5.53
N ASP A 26 -3.45 13.36 -5.39
CA ASP A 26 -4.18 13.08 -4.15
C ASP A 26 -3.24 12.63 -3.03
N ARG A 27 -2.16 11.92 -3.36
CA ARG A 27 -1.12 11.54 -2.40
C ARG A 27 -0.25 12.72 -1.98
N LEU A 28 0.21 13.54 -2.93
CA LEU A 28 1.01 14.72 -2.67
C LEU A 28 0.88 15.75 -3.79
N SER A 29 0.39 16.94 -3.43
CA SER A 29 0.45 18.15 -4.26
C SER A 29 0.51 19.38 -3.36
N TYR A 30 1.73 19.83 -3.05
CA TYR A 30 1.97 20.88 -2.06
C TYR A 30 2.82 22.02 -2.62
N LEU A 31 2.32 23.26 -2.53
CA LEU A 31 3.10 24.46 -2.87
C LEU A 31 3.66 25.11 -1.60
N GLY A 32 4.97 25.00 -1.40
CA GLY A 32 5.66 25.56 -0.25
C GLY A 32 5.76 27.09 -0.27
N GLU A 33 5.94 27.68 0.91
CA GLU A 33 6.23 29.12 1.07
C GLU A 33 7.58 29.50 0.44
N ASN A 34 8.44 28.51 0.25
CA ASN A 34 9.71 28.63 -0.46
C ASN A 34 9.57 28.75 -2.00
N GLY A 35 8.34 28.74 -2.54
CA GLY A 35 8.08 28.86 -3.97
C GLY A 35 8.39 27.58 -4.76
N ILE A 36 8.44 26.42 -4.10
CA ILE A 36 8.61 25.12 -4.72
C ILE A 36 7.28 24.36 -4.67
N LEU A 37 6.84 23.86 -5.82
CA LEU A 37 5.74 22.92 -5.92
C LEU A 37 6.28 21.50 -5.81
N TYR A 38 5.75 20.71 -4.89
CA TYR A 38 6.04 19.30 -4.72
C TYR A 38 4.85 18.45 -5.15
N LEU A 39 5.11 17.41 -5.92
CA LEU A 39 4.07 16.56 -6.48
C LEU A 39 4.56 15.14 -6.71
N VAL A 40 3.68 14.16 -6.53
CA VAL A 40 3.96 12.78 -6.93
C VAL A 40 3.47 12.55 -8.35
N MET A 41 4.35 12.03 -9.21
CA MET A 41 4.04 11.48 -10.53
C MET A 41 4.81 10.16 -10.67
N GLY A 42 4.17 9.12 -11.21
CA GLY A 42 4.75 7.79 -11.21
C GLY A 42 5.14 7.36 -9.78
N ASN A 43 6.36 6.86 -9.60
CA ASN A 43 6.92 6.45 -8.30
C ASN A 43 7.95 7.44 -7.77
N SER A 44 7.78 8.73 -8.08
CA SER A 44 8.74 9.78 -7.72
C SER A 44 8.05 11.00 -7.14
N VAL A 45 8.73 11.66 -6.19
CA VAL A 45 8.38 13.01 -5.74
C VAL A 45 9.22 13.99 -6.54
N TYR A 46 8.54 14.92 -7.20
CA TYR A 46 9.14 16.02 -7.94
C TYR A 46 9.13 17.28 -7.10
N SER A 47 10.17 18.09 -7.26
CA SER A 47 10.22 19.48 -6.82
C SER A 47 10.33 20.37 -8.05
N VAL A 48 9.44 21.36 -8.16
CA VAL A 48 9.37 22.28 -9.29
C VAL A 48 9.45 23.69 -8.78
N ASN A 49 10.52 24.38 -9.14
CA ASN A 49 10.69 25.78 -8.78
C ASN A 49 9.74 26.65 -9.61
N MET A 50 8.85 27.37 -8.94
CA MET A 50 7.80 28.16 -9.58
C MET A 50 8.31 29.40 -10.32
N GLU A 51 9.53 29.84 -10.05
CA GLU A 51 10.19 30.99 -10.70
C GLU A 51 11.09 30.54 -11.85
N THR A 52 11.99 29.59 -11.59
CA THR A 52 12.97 29.13 -12.60
C THR A 52 12.41 28.08 -13.54
N ARG A 53 11.29 27.43 -13.17
CA ARG A 53 10.65 26.32 -13.90
C ARG A 53 11.56 25.09 -14.01
N GLU A 54 12.54 24.99 -13.12
CA GLU A 54 13.42 23.84 -13.01
C GLU A 54 12.70 22.73 -12.22
N SER A 55 12.63 21.54 -12.82
CA SER A 55 12.11 20.33 -12.19
C SER A 55 13.27 19.45 -11.73
N ARG A 56 13.19 18.90 -10.51
CA ARG A 56 14.13 17.92 -9.97
C ARG A 56 13.38 16.80 -9.27
N ILE A 57 13.93 15.59 -9.37
CA ILE A 57 13.46 14.45 -8.58
C ILE A 57 14.04 14.61 -7.16
N LEU A 58 13.16 14.66 -6.17
CA LEU A 58 13.52 14.69 -4.75
C LEU A 58 13.72 13.28 -4.21
N ALA A 59 12.84 12.36 -4.61
CA ALA A 59 12.89 10.95 -4.26
C ALA A 59 12.29 10.11 -5.40
N GLU A 60 12.83 8.90 -5.61
CA GLU A 60 12.40 7.96 -6.66
C GLU A 60 12.35 6.53 -6.12
N GLY A 61 11.73 5.62 -6.88
CA GLY A 61 11.55 4.23 -6.44
C GLY A 61 10.56 4.10 -5.28
N LEU A 62 9.63 5.05 -5.15
CA LEU A 62 8.71 5.12 -4.02
C LEU A 62 7.56 4.13 -4.18
N THR A 63 7.26 3.41 -3.11
CA THR A 63 6.17 2.46 -2.97
C THR A 63 5.29 2.90 -1.80
N GLU A 64 4.31 2.09 -1.41
CA GLU A 64 3.59 2.30 -0.15
C GLU A 64 4.42 1.95 1.08
N GLU A 65 5.49 1.16 0.93
CA GLU A 65 6.27 0.64 2.05
C GLU A 65 7.41 1.56 2.49
N ASN A 66 7.94 2.39 1.57
CA ASN A 66 9.15 3.18 1.79
C ASN A 66 8.90 4.70 1.70
N PHE A 67 7.64 5.14 1.62
CA PHE A 67 7.27 6.55 1.47
C PHE A 67 5.95 6.87 2.16
N ALA A 68 5.99 7.91 3.00
CA ALA A 68 4.82 8.40 3.71
C ALA A 68 4.66 9.92 3.58
N VAL A 69 3.42 10.38 3.59
CA VAL A 69 3.02 11.79 3.55
C VAL A 69 2.22 12.10 4.81
N GLY A 70 2.60 13.16 5.53
CA GLY A 70 1.91 13.60 6.73
C GLY A 70 0.56 14.27 6.44
N ALA A 71 -0.23 14.49 7.49
CA ALA A 71 -1.47 15.26 7.38
C ALA A 71 -1.19 16.65 6.75
N GLY A 72 -2.13 17.13 5.93
CA GLY A 72 -1.97 18.41 5.22
C GLY A 72 -0.95 18.40 4.08
N GLN A 73 -0.34 17.25 3.76
CA GLN A 73 0.66 17.11 2.69
C GLN A 73 1.90 18.02 2.85
N SER A 74 2.12 18.57 4.05
CA SER A 74 3.18 19.55 4.32
C SER A 74 4.50 18.91 4.76
N ARG A 75 4.48 17.62 5.11
CA ARG A 75 5.66 16.83 5.48
C ARG A 75 5.67 15.51 4.73
N ILE A 76 6.85 15.04 4.38
CA ILE A 76 7.06 13.72 3.78
C ILE A 76 8.24 13.01 4.41
N ALA A 77 8.25 11.68 4.33
CA ALA A 77 9.40 10.87 4.67
C ALA A 77 9.59 9.75 3.64
N TRP A 78 10.83 9.44 3.27
CA TRP A 78 11.17 8.33 2.40
C TRP A 78 12.45 7.63 2.84
N GLN A 79 12.56 6.33 2.55
CA GLN A 79 13.76 5.54 2.83
C GLN A 79 14.69 5.49 1.63
N ASP A 80 15.99 5.33 1.90
CA ASP A 80 16.94 4.97 0.85
C ASP A 80 16.75 3.50 0.42
N GLY A 81 17.00 3.23 -0.86
CA GLY A 81 16.92 1.89 -1.44
C GLY A 81 15.52 1.46 -1.84
N THR A 82 15.44 0.30 -2.48
CA THR A 82 14.19 -0.28 -2.98
C THR A 82 13.56 -1.27 -2.00
N ASP A 83 14.31 -1.73 -0.99
CA ASP A 83 13.83 -2.62 0.06
C ASP A 83 13.52 -1.83 1.35
N ALA A 84 12.24 -1.74 1.70
CA ALA A 84 11.79 -1.05 2.90
C ALA A 84 12.25 -1.72 4.21
N TYR A 85 12.71 -2.97 4.16
CA TYR A 85 13.17 -3.73 5.32
C TYR A 85 14.69 -3.67 5.54
N ASP A 86 15.43 -3.12 4.57
CA ASP A 86 16.90 -3.03 4.60
C ASP A 86 17.44 -1.60 4.53
N ALA A 87 16.58 -0.61 4.78
CA ALA A 87 17.01 0.77 4.79
C ALA A 87 17.83 1.09 6.06
N SER A 88 18.89 1.88 5.87
CA SER A 88 19.71 2.43 6.96
C SER A 88 19.41 3.91 7.24
N THR A 89 18.70 4.59 6.34
CA THR A 89 18.41 6.02 6.44
C THR A 89 16.97 6.32 6.02
N VAL A 90 16.31 7.16 6.80
CA VAL A 90 15.05 7.83 6.48
C VAL A 90 15.32 9.31 6.28
N HIS A 91 14.90 9.85 5.14
CA HIS A 91 14.87 11.29 4.89
C HIS A 91 13.52 11.82 5.30
N VAL A 92 13.50 13.00 5.92
CA VAL A 92 12.28 13.70 6.32
C VAL A 92 12.37 15.13 5.79
N MET A 93 11.29 15.63 5.20
CA MET A 93 11.27 16.98 4.66
C MET A 93 10.00 17.72 5.04
N ASP A 94 10.18 18.92 5.57
CA ASP A 94 9.14 19.93 5.69
C ASP A 94 9.04 20.67 4.34
N LEU A 95 7.92 20.47 3.64
CA LEU A 95 7.68 21.00 2.30
C LEU A 95 7.27 22.48 2.33
N LYS A 96 6.78 22.98 3.46
CA LYS A 96 6.46 24.40 3.66
C LYS A 96 7.71 25.26 3.56
N THR A 97 8.77 24.86 4.24
CA THR A 97 10.03 25.58 4.36
C THR A 97 11.11 25.05 3.40
N GLY A 98 11.02 23.78 3.01
CA GLY A 98 12.05 23.06 2.27
C GLY A 98 13.19 22.54 3.16
N ARG A 99 13.03 22.55 4.48
CA ARG A 99 14.03 21.98 5.41
C ARG A 99 13.98 20.45 5.33
N SER A 100 15.15 19.84 5.19
CA SER A 100 15.32 18.38 5.19
C SER A 100 16.19 17.95 6.37
N ASP A 101 15.81 16.85 6.97
CA ASP A 101 16.52 16.14 8.04
C ASP A 101 16.66 14.66 7.67
N GLN A 102 17.56 13.95 8.35
CA GLN A 102 17.78 12.51 8.17
C GLN A 102 17.79 11.82 9.53
N ILE A 103 17.22 10.61 9.55
CA ILE A 103 17.30 9.68 10.67
C ILE A 103 18.11 8.48 10.21
N HIS A 104 19.22 8.19 10.89
CA HIS A 104 20.04 7.02 10.62
C HIS A 104 19.74 5.92 11.61
N ALA A 105 19.62 4.69 11.11
CA ALA A 105 19.60 3.51 11.94
C ALA A 105 20.92 3.40 12.73
N PRO A 106 20.89 2.90 13.98
CA PRO A 106 22.11 2.55 14.69
C PRO A 106 22.94 1.51 13.93
N GLU A 107 24.24 1.42 14.20
CA GLU A 107 25.12 0.43 13.58
C GLU A 107 24.59 -1.01 13.78
N GLY A 108 24.50 -1.78 12.68
CA GLY A 108 23.99 -3.14 12.70
C GLY A 108 22.45 -3.24 12.79
N LYS A 109 21.72 -2.15 12.53
CA LYS A 109 20.26 -2.07 12.60
C LYS A 109 19.70 -1.47 11.31
N ASN A 110 18.43 -1.80 11.06
CA ASN A 110 17.63 -1.23 9.98
C ASN A 110 16.57 -0.28 10.54
N ILE A 111 16.13 0.67 9.72
CA ILE A 111 15.06 1.64 10.01
C ILE A 111 13.94 1.49 8.99
N ARG A 112 12.67 1.57 9.43
CA ARG A 112 11.50 1.43 8.57
C ARG A 112 10.48 2.54 8.83
N ILE A 113 9.99 3.18 7.77
CA ILE A 113 8.87 4.12 7.88
C ILE A 113 7.59 3.34 8.13
N LEU A 114 6.80 3.79 9.10
CA LEU A 114 5.50 3.20 9.42
C LEU A 114 4.35 4.15 9.08
N GLY A 115 4.64 5.44 8.90
CA GLY A 115 3.70 6.45 8.45
C GLY A 115 3.77 7.71 9.30
N PHE A 116 2.67 8.47 9.31
CA PHE A 116 2.55 9.70 10.10
C PHE A 116 1.30 9.64 10.97
N VAL A 117 1.40 10.20 12.18
CA VAL A 117 0.24 10.54 13.02
C VAL A 117 0.17 12.05 13.10
N GLY A 118 -0.80 12.66 12.40
CA GLY A 118 -0.79 14.11 12.19
C GLY A 118 0.46 14.52 11.41
N SER A 119 1.30 15.36 12.01
CA SER A 119 2.59 15.77 11.46
C SER A 119 3.76 14.92 11.98
N ASP A 120 3.57 14.09 13.00
CA ASP A 120 4.62 13.30 13.64
C ASP A 120 4.97 12.04 12.84
N LEU A 121 6.26 11.81 12.61
CA LEU A 121 6.75 10.64 11.89
C LEU A 121 6.79 9.44 12.83
N VAL A 122 6.17 8.33 12.42
CA VAL A 122 6.27 7.03 13.07
C VAL A 122 7.22 6.14 12.27
N TYR A 123 8.24 5.61 12.94
CA TYR A 123 9.18 4.67 12.34
C TYR A 123 9.58 3.57 13.32
N GLY A 124 10.04 2.46 12.79
CA GLY A 124 10.53 1.33 13.59
C GLY A 124 12.01 1.05 13.37
N LEU A 125 12.61 0.38 14.34
CA LEU A 125 14.00 -0.07 14.31
C LEU A 125 14.04 -1.59 14.41
N ALA A 126 14.80 -2.21 13.54
CA ALA A 126 14.95 -3.66 13.43
C ALA A 126 16.42 -4.07 13.47
N GLU A 127 16.68 -5.33 13.84
CA GLU A 127 18.02 -5.91 13.76
C GLU A 127 18.34 -6.27 12.30
N GLU A 128 19.53 -5.89 11.81
CA GLU A 128 19.99 -6.32 10.48
C GLU A 128 19.97 -7.86 10.36
N ASN A 129 19.64 -8.36 9.17
CA ASN A 129 19.73 -9.79 8.84
C ASN A 129 18.91 -10.73 9.76
N THR A 130 17.86 -10.23 10.41
CA THR A 130 16.96 -11.07 11.24
C THR A 130 15.68 -11.51 10.54
N GLY A 131 15.47 -11.08 9.29
CA GLY A 131 14.39 -11.58 8.45
C GLY A 131 14.58 -13.07 8.14
N ALA A 132 13.70 -13.92 8.66
CA ALA A 132 13.63 -15.30 8.24
C ALA A 132 12.82 -15.38 6.94
N VAL A 133 13.29 -16.15 5.95
CA VAL A 133 12.43 -16.54 4.84
C VAL A 133 11.53 -17.67 5.33
N ILE A 134 10.22 -17.42 5.40
CA ILE A 134 9.21 -18.40 5.80
C ILE A 134 8.36 -18.67 4.56
N ASN A 135 8.36 -19.93 4.12
CA ASN A 135 7.53 -20.36 2.99
C ASN A 135 7.76 -19.54 1.72
N GLY A 136 9.00 -19.11 1.51
CA GLY A 136 9.43 -18.29 0.37
C GLY A 136 9.14 -16.81 0.47
N ARG A 137 8.52 -16.35 1.56
CA ARG A 137 8.39 -14.92 1.85
C ARG A 137 9.48 -14.47 2.80
N THR A 138 10.12 -13.35 2.49
CA THR A 138 10.87 -12.60 3.49
C THR A 138 9.89 -12.18 4.58
N ALA A 139 9.96 -12.78 5.76
CA ALA A 139 9.12 -12.36 6.88
C ALA A 139 9.44 -10.89 7.19
N GLN A 140 8.41 -10.09 7.47
CA GLN A 140 8.62 -8.73 7.96
C GLN A 140 9.58 -8.80 9.14
N VAL A 141 10.71 -8.10 9.03
CA VAL A 141 11.74 -8.11 10.07
C VAL A 141 11.10 -7.52 11.33
N PRO A 142 10.92 -8.30 12.42
CA PRO A 142 10.27 -7.79 13.61
C PRO A 142 11.09 -6.65 14.21
N MET A 143 10.44 -5.54 14.49
CA MET A 143 11.09 -4.33 14.98
C MET A 143 11.24 -4.43 16.50
N TYR A 144 12.43 -4.21 17.04
CA TYR A 144 12.65 -4.23 18.50
C TYR A 144 12.17 -2.94 19.17
N ALA A 145 12.05 -1.84 18.40
CA ALA A 145 11.56 -0.57 18.89
C ALA A 145 10.72 0.16 17.83
N LEU A 146 9.81 1.02 18.31
CA LEU A 146 9.06 1.98 17.52
C LEU A 146 9.25 3.37 18.13
N GLU A 147 9.52 4.36 17.30
CA GLU A 147 9.72 5.74 17.70
C GLU A 147 8.76 6.68 16.97
N ILE A 148 8.34 7.74 17.67
CA ILE A 148 7.52 8.83 17.13
C ILE A 148 8.35 10.11 17.28
N ALA A 149 8.70 10.72 16.14
CA ALA A 149 9.50 11.92 16.06
C ALA A 149 8.66 13.12 15.63
N GLY A 150 8.80 14.23 16.37
CA GLY A 150 8.09 15.47 16.13
C GLY A 150 8.53 16.23 14.87
N GLU A 151 7.91 17.37 14.62
CA GLU A 151 8.34 18.34 13.61
C GLU A 151 9.76 18.87 13.82
N ASP A 152 10.18 18.98 15.07
CA ASP A 152 11.54 19.40 15.46
C ASP A 152 12.57 18.26 15.44
N MET A 153 12.15 17.06 14.99
CA MET A 153 12.94 15.82 14.99
C MET A 153 13.34 15.33 16.38
N GLN A 154 12.73 15.83 17.45
CA GLN A 154 12.90 15.26 18.78
C GLN A 154 11.99 14.02 18.93
N ILE A 155 12.53 13.00 19.61
CA ILE A 155 11.77 11.78 19.90
C ILE A 155 10.77 12.09 21.01
N GLN A 156 9.49 12.05 20.66
CA GLN A 156 8.39 12.26 21.61
C GLN A 156 8.03 10.96 22.33
N THR A 157 8.04 9.84 21.61
CA THR A 157 7.72 8.52 22.14
C THR A 157 8.72 7.50 21.64
N ARG A 158 9.22 6.65 22.54
CA ARG A 158 9.94 5.42 22.21
C ARG A 158 9.25 4.25 22.90
N TYR A 159 8.80 3.29 22.12
CA TYR A 159 8.24 2.03 22.59
C TYR A 159 9.26 0.91 22.37
N GLU A 160 9.76 0.36 23.47
CA GLU A 160 10.71 -0.75 23.50
C GLU A 160 10.48 -1.55 24.78
N LYS A 161 10.34 -2.87 24.68
CA LYS A 161 10.15 -3.76 25.83
C LYS A 161 11.03 -4.99 25.67
N GLU A 162 11.73 -5.36 26.75
CA GLU A 162 12.63 -6.51 26.74
C GLU A 162 11.89 -7.79 26.33
N GLY A 163 12.44 -8.50 25.33
CA GLY A 163 11.88 -9.76 24.82
C GLY A 163 10.61 -9.61 23.96
N ILE A 164 10.20 -8.38 23.65
CA ILE A 164 9.05 -8.07 22.79
C ILE A 164 9.52 -7.39 21.51
N TYR A 165 8.95 -7.83 20.40
CA TYR A 165 9.15 -7.29 19.07
C TYR A 165 7.81 -6.83 18.51
N ILE A 166 7.86 -5.96 17.50
CA ILE A 166 6.72 -5.26 16.93
C ILE A 166 6.59 -5.70 15.48
N THR A 167 5.37 -6.02 15.08
CA THR A 167 4.97 -6.30 13.70
C THR A 167 3.63 -5.65 13.44
N ASP A 168 3.22 -5.60 12.18
CA ASP A 168 1.89 -5.14 11.74
C ASP A 168 1.42 -3.86 12.46
N VAL A 169 1.98 -2.74 12.02
CA VAL A 169 1.68 -1.43 12.60
C VAL A 169 0.65 -0.74 11.73
N GLU A 170 -0.48 -0.39 12.35
CA GLU A 170 -1.56 0.33 11.71
C GLU A 170 -1.79 1.67 12.37
N ILE A 171 -1.74 2.74 11.58
CA ILE A 171 -2.02 4.09 12.06
C ILE A 171 -3.47 4.44 11.70
N ARG A 172 -4.27 4.75 12.72
CA ARG A 172 -5.66 5.21 12.57
C ARG A 172 -5.87 6.45 13.41
N ASP A 173 -6.21 7.55 12.76
CA ASP A 173 -6.41 8.85 13.39
C ASP A 173 -5.19 9.24 14.25
N SER A 174 -5.39 9.43 15.56
CA SER A 174 -4.33 9.74 16.53
C SER A 174 -3.77 8.51 17.26
N ARG A 175 -3.95 7.29 16.71
CA ARG A 175 -3.54 6.04 17.35
C ARG A 175 -2.66 5.20 16.46
N VAL A 176 -1.64 4.62 17.07
CA VAL A 176 -0.77 3.61 16.46
C VAL A 176 -1.11 2.26 17.10
N HIS A 177 -1.80 1.41 16.35
CA HIS A 177 -2.07 0.02 16.72
C HIS A 177 -0.88 -0.84 16.29
N LEU A 178 -0.46 -1.77 17.14
CA LEU A 178 0.65 -2.66 16.83
C LEU A 178 0.40 -4.06 17.36
N GLU A 179 0.89 -5.05 16.62
CA GLU A 179 1.00 -6.42 17.09
C GLU A 179 2.36 -6.65 17.73
N LYS A 180 2.38 -7.49 18.77
CA LYS A 180 3.60 -7.86 19.49
C LYS A 180 3.94 -9.32 19.21
N LEU A 181 5.23 -9.57 19.10
CA LEU A 181 5.82 -10.89 19.05
C LEU A 181 6.74 -11.09 20.24
N SER A 182 6.82 -12.31 20.76
CA SER A 182 7.84 -12.75 21.71
C SER A 182 8.77 -13.75 21.05
N ARG A 183 10.07 -13.62 21.27
CA ARG A 183 11.06 -14.54 20.70
C ARG A 183 11.28 -15.75 21.62
N ALA A 184 11.08 -16.95 21.07
CA ALA A 184 11.39 -18.22 21.70
C ALA A 184 12.41 -18.99 20.84
N GLY A 185 13.69 -18.90 21.21
CA GLY A 185 14.79 -19.42 20.40
C GLY A 185 14.94 -18.65 19.09
N ASP A 186 14.81 -19.37 17.96
CA ASP A 186 14.88 -18.79 16.61
C ASP A 186 13.49 -18.49 16.01
N SER A 187 12.42 -18.67 16.80
CA SER A 187 11.05 -18.44 16.36
C SER A 187 10.40 -17.26 17.10
N TYR A 188 9.41 -16.64 16.45
CA TYR A 188 8.56 -15.62 17.02
C TYR A 188 7.15 -16.18 17.23
N THR A 189 6.53 -15.86 18.36
CA THR A 189 5.13 -16.20 18.66
C THR A 189 4.36 -14.94 19.01
N SER A 190 3.08 -14.87 18.63
CA SER A 190 2.22 -13.73 18.97
C SER A 190 2.18 -13.51 20.49
N ALA A 191 2.35 -12.27 20.91
CA ALA A 191 2.33 -11.79 22.29
C ALA A 191 1.19 -10.77 22.52
N GLY A 192 0.20 -10.77 21.63
CA GLY A 192 -0.97 -9.88 21.66
C GLY A 192 -0.68 -8.48 21.15
N ASN A 193 -1.61 -7.55 21.34
CA ASN A 193 -1.56 -6.23 20.69
C ASN A 193 -1.31 -5.11 21.71
N ASP A 194 -0.92 -3.92 21.23
CA ASP A 194 -0.83 -2.69 22.03
C ASP A 194 -1.35 -1.50 21.21
N THR A 195 -1.55 -0.35 21.87
CA THR A 195 -1.97 0.88 21.19
C THR A 195 -1.30 2.09 21.82
N LEU A 196 -0.59 2.85 21.00
CA LEU A 196 -0.02 4.14 21.39
C LEU A 196 -1.02 5.23 21.00
N VAL A 197 -1.28 6.16 21.93
CA VAL A 197 -2.15 7.32 21.68
C VAL A 197 -1.25 8.54 21.53
N CYS A 198 -1.32 9.19 20.38
CA CYS A 198 -0.66 10.46 20.14
C CYS A 198 -1.61 11.61 20.50
N ASN A 199 -1.06 12.67 21.08
CA ASN A 199 -1.83 13.86 21.46
C ASN A 199 -1.78 14.98 20.41
N GLU A 200 -1.20 14.70 19.24
CA GLU A 200 -1.09 15.66 18.14
C GLU A 200 -2.48 16.10 17.67
N GLU A 201 -2.67 17.41 17.51
CA GLU A 201 -3.91 17.95 16.95
C GLU A 201 -3.99 17.54 15.47
N MET A 202 -4.95 16.67 15.16
CA MET A 202 -5.26 16.35 13.76
C MET A 202 -5.76 17.62 13.07
N GLU A 203 -5.18 17.97 11.92
CA GLU A 203 -5.68 19.07 11.09
C GLU A 203 -7.19 18.92 10.84
N GLU A 204 -7.87 20.06 10.85
CA GLU A 204 -9.33 20.18 10.88
C GLU A 204 -10.07 19.40 9.79
N ASP A 205 -11.33 19.07 10.11
CA ASP A 205 -12.34 18.50 9.21
C ASP A 205 -12.20 19.08 7.80
N THR A 206 -12.01 18.23 6.78
CA THR A 206 -11.96 18.63 5.36
C THR A 206 -13.17 19.46 4.90
N LEU A 207 -14.27 19.44 5.67
CA LEU A 207 -15.48 20.23 5.45
C LEU A 207 -15.59 21.44 6.39
N ALA A 208 -14.56 21.79 7.14
CA ALA A 208 -14.52 23.02 7.91
C ALA A 208 -14.82 24.21 7.00
N GLY A 209 -15.80 25.03 7.39
CA GLY A 209 -16.30 26.13 6.56
C GLY A 209 -17.20 25.72 5.39
N ILE A 210 -17.62 24.44 5.28
CA ILE A 210 -18.58 23.96 4.27
C ILE A 210 -19.82 23.35 4.97
N GLY A 211 -20.94 24.06 4.90
CA GLY A 211 -22.25 23.56 5.33
C GLY A 211 -22.98 22.81 4.22
N TYR A 212 -24.03 22.05 4.59
CA TYR A 212 -24.94 21.47 3.60
C TYR A 212 -26.40 21.59 4.04
N LEU A 213 -27.30 21.63 3.05
CA LEU A 213 -28.74 21.54 3.25
C LEU A 213 -29.35 20.52 2.29
N ALA A 214 -30.42 19.87 2.73
CA ALA A 214 -31.22 19.00 1.89
C ALA A 214 -32.23 19.83 1.09
N SER A 215 -32.26 19.62 -0.22
CA SER A 215 -33.17 20.22 -1.19
C SER A 215 -33.95 19.11 -1.87
N GLU A 216 -35.27 19.24 -1.98
CA GLU A 216 -36.10 18.25 -2.68
C GLU A 216 -35.74 18.12 -4.16
N GLU A 217 -35.34 19.20 -4.83
CA GLU A 217 -34.95 19.18 -6.25
C GLU A 217 -33.49 18.80 -6.48
N LYS A 218 -32.59 19.27 -5.62
CA LYS A 218 -31.13 19.17 -5.84
C LYS A 218 -30.45 18.11 -4.97
N GLY A 219 -31.19 17.43 -4.10
CA GLY A 219 -30.60 16.52 -3.13
C GLY A 219 -29.77 17.27 -2.10
N ARG A 220 -28.46 16.98 -2.01
CA ARG A 220 -27.56 17.65 -1.05
C ARG A 220 -26.91 18.86 -1.71
N VAL A 221 -27.14 20.05 -1.15
CA VAL A 221 -26.54 21.31 -1.61
C VAL A 221 -25.50 21.77 -0.59
N TYR A 222 -24.26 21.91 -1.04
CA TYR A 222 -23.16 22.44 -0.24
C TYR A 222 -23.06 23.96 -0.36
N PHE A 223 -22.64 24.62 0.72
CA PHE A 223 -22.41 26.06 0.75
C PHE A 223 -21.24 26.41 1.67
N VAL A 224 -20.55 27.51 1.38
CA VAL A 224 -19.51 28.03 2.28
C VAL A 224 -20.18 28.63 3.52
N GLN A 225 -19.90 28.05 4.68
CA GLN A 225 -20.31 28.53 5.98
C GLN A 225 -19.35 29.63 6.43
N LEU A 226 -19.90 30.80 6.75
CA LEU A 226 -19.15 31.92 7.29
C LEU A 226 -19.45 32.04 8.79
N ASP A 227 -18.48 32.52 9.56
CA ASP A 227 -18.61 32.72 11.01
C ASP A 227 -19.64 33.81 11.35
N GLU A 228 -19.78 34.80 10.46
CA GLU A 228 -20.71 35.90 10.61
C GLU A 228 -21.72 35.94 9.46
N SER A 229 -22.93 36.41 9.77
CA SER A 229 -23.95 36.63 8.75
C SER A 229 -23.55 37.80 7.86
N VAL A 230 -23.41 37.55 6.56
CA VAL A 230 -23.08 38.58 5.56
C VAL A 230 -24.33 38.98 4.79
N SER A 231 -24.51 40.27 4.53
CA SER A 231 -25.61 40.73 3.67
C SER A 231 -25.33 40.35 2.21
N GLY A 232 -26.36 39.89 1.49
CA GLY A 232 -26.22 39.56 0.06
C GLY A 232 -25.74 40.74 -0.81
N SER A 233 -25.91 41.98 -0.36
CA SER A 233 -25.39 43.18 -1.03
C SER A 233 -23.87 43.35 -0.94
N GLU A 234 -23.22 42.66 0.01
CA GLU A 234 -21.78 42.72 0.25
C GLU A 234 -21.02 41.60 -0.48
N ILE A 235 -21.74 40.56 -0.92
CA ILE A 235 -21.18 39.44 -1.68
C ILE A 235 -20.88 39.91 -3.11
N ARG A 236 -19.60 39.90 -3.48
CA ARG A 236 -19.15 40.19 -4.84
C ARG A 236 -18.69 38.91 -5.52
N LEU A 237 -19.48 38.41 -6.46
CA LEU A 237 -19.07 37.30 -7.32
C LEU A 237 -18.11 37.85 -8.40
N LYS A 238 -16.88 37.36 -8.40
CA LYS A 238 -15.91 37.59 -9.47
C LYS A 238 -15.72 36.29 -10.23
N VAL A 239 -16.09 36.28 -11.51
CA VAL A 239 -15.83 35.15 -12.41
C VAL A 239 -14.78 35.59 -13.41
N PRO A 240 -13.66 34.85 -13.58
CA PRO A 240 -12.65 35.18 -14.57
C PRO A 240 -13.27 35.33 -15.96
N GLU A 241 -13.00 36.45 -16.64
CA GLU A 241 -13.51 36.69 -18.00
C GLU A 241 -12.60 36.08 -19.07
N LYS A 242 -11.37 35.75 -18.69
CA LYS A 242 -10.32 35.23 -19.59
C LYS A 242 -9.47 34.21 -18.87
N VAL A 243 -9.04 33.20 -19.63
CA VAL A 243 -7.97 32.28 -19.25
C VAL A 243 -6.74 32.68 -20.05
N MET A 244 -5.60 32.80 -19.37
CA MET A 244 -4.31 33.13 -19.97
C MET A 244 -3.27 32.12 -19.48
N ALA A 245 -2.29 31.82 -20.33
CA ALA A 245 -1.11 31.06 -19.93
C ALA A 245 0.07 32.02 -19.86
N GLU A 246 0.95 31.86 -18.88
CA GLU A 246 2.23 32.58 -18.88
C GLU A 246 3.09 32.17 -20.09
N GLU A 247 3.89 33.10 -20.62
CA GLU A 247 4.84 32.75 -21.68
C GLU A 247 5.88 31.74 -21.14
N ASN A 248 6.17 30.70 -21.94
CA ASN A 248 7.09 29.60 -21.62
C ASN A 248 6.75 28.82 -20.34
N ASN A 249 5.47 28.68 -20.01
CA ASN A 249 5.00 28.02 -18.78
C ASN A 249 5.16 26.48 -18.77
N THR A 250 5.59 25.86 -19.86
CA THR A 250 5.89 24.42 -19.93
C THR A 250 7.19 24.08 -19.20
N VAL A 251 7.11 23.14 -18.26
CA VAL A 251 8.25 22.59 -17.52
C VAL A 251 8.77 21.35 -18.25
N SER A 252 10.09 21.25 -18.43
CA SER A 252 10.71 19.98 -18.79
C SER A 252 10.81 19.11 -17.55
N VAL A 253 9.94 18.10 -17.45
CA VAL A 253 9.93 17.15 -16.32
C VAL A 253 11.15 16.25 -16.43
N THR A 254 11.88 16.10 -15.32
CA THR A 254 13.03 15.20 -15.25
C THR A 254 12.54 13.74 -15.37
N GLU A 255 13.11 12.96 -16.29
CA GLU A 255 12.76 11.55 -16.44
C GLU A 255 13.15 10.77 -15.18
N SER A 256 12.20 10.03 -14.61
CA SER A 256 12.45 9.14 -13.49
C SER A 256 12.82 7.74 -13.97
N THR A 257 13.55 7.01 -13.12
CA THR A 257 13.85 5.60 -13.37
C THR A 257 12.57 4.77 -13.14
N PRO A 258 12.20 3.87 -14.07
CA PRO A 258 11.10 2.94 -13.85
C PRO A 258 11.34 2.09 -12.61
N LEU A 259 10.27 1.78 -11.87
CA LEU A 259 10.36 0.90 -10.72
C LEU A 259 10.67 -0.53 -11.21
N GLU A 260 11.73 -1.15 -10.69
CA GLU A 260 12.08 -2.54 -11.06
C GLU A 260 11.12 -3.56 -10.45
N LYS A 261 10.44 -3.21 -9.34
CA LYS A 261 9.44 -4.06 -8.70
C LYS A 261 8.15 -4.09 -9.53
N LYS A 262 7.60 -5.29 -9.72
CA LYS A 262 6.27 -5.50 -10.30
C LYS A 262 5.21 -4.74 -9.50
N GLN A 263 4.28 -4.13 -10.21
CA GLN A 263 3.16 -3.40 -9.62
C GLN A 263 1.82 -4.02 -9.99
N TYR A 264 0.90 -3.95 -9.05
CA TYR A 264 -0.49 -4.36 -9.19
C TYR A 264 -1.41 -3.14 -9.08
N TYR A 265 -2.35 -3.04 -10.01
CA TYR A 265 -3.28 -1.94 -10.13
C TYR A 265 -4.66 -2.43 -9.70
N ALA A 266 -5.19 -1.85 -8.63
CA ALA A 266 -6.50 -2.21 -8.10
C ALA A 266 -7.57 -1.28 -8.67
N TYR A 267 -8.60 -1.84 -9.30
CA TYR A 267 -9.73 -1.08 -9.82
C TYR A 267 -11.01 -1.54 -9.16
N SER A 268 -11.87 -0.62 -8.73
CA SER A 268 -13.21 -0.97 -8.23
C SER A 268 -14.21 0.15 -8.50
N GLU A 269 -15.47 -0.21 -8.75
CA GLU A 269 -16.52 0.74 -9.18
C GLU A 269 -16.13 1.61 -10.40
N GLY A 270 -15.27 1.07 -11.27
CA GLY A 270 -14.82 1.75 -12.50
C GLY A 270 -13.75 2.83 -12.29
N ARG A 271 -13.05 2.84 -11.15
CA ARG A 271 -11.93 3.74 -10.88
C ARG A 271 -10.71 3.01 -10.37
N LEU A 272 -9.53 3.53 -10.69
CA LEU A 272 -8.28 3.14 -10.05
C LEU A 272 -8.30 3.51 -8.56
N ARG A 273 -7.96 2.55 -7.71
CA ARG A 273 -7.94 2.71 -6.24
C ARG A 273 -6.53 2.83 -5.68
N GLY A 274 -5.54 2.28 -6.38
CA GLY A 274 -4.16 2.34 -5.95
C GLY A 274 -3.25 1.48 -6.81
N ARG A 275 -1.95 1.64 -6.56
CA ARG A 275 -0.87 0.81 -7.11
C ARG A 275 -0.10 0.21 -5.95
N PHE A 276 0.12 -1.10 -6.01
CA PHE A 276 0.64 -1.87 -4.90
C PHE A 276 1.80 -2.73 -5.36
N VAL A 277 2.78 -2.93 -4.50
CA VAL A 277 3.85 -3.92 -4.74
C VAL A 277 3.46 -5.29 -4.19
N HIS A 278 2.59 -5.32 -3.18
CA HIS A 278 2.01 -6.52 -2.63
C HIS A 278 0.67 -6.83 -3.29
N PHE A 279 0.56 -8.04 -3.84
CA PHE A 279 -0.65 -8.46 -4.52
C PHE A 279 -1.87 -8.51 -3.57
N ALA A 280 -1.65 -8.91 -2.31
CA ALA A 280 -2.71 -9.00 -1.31
C ALA A 280 -3.35 -7.64 -1.01
N ASP A 281 -2.55 -6.57 -0.95
CA ASP A 281 -3.03 -5.21 -0.70
C ASP A 281 -3.87 -4.70 -1.88
N ALA A 282 -3.45 -5.00 -3.12
CA ALA A 282 -4.23 -4.69 -4.31
C ALA A 282 -5.60 -5.38 -4.31
N VAL A 283 -5.64 -6.67 -3.94
CA VAL A 283 -6.90 -7.41 -3.83
C VAL A 283 -7.77 -6.82 -2.74
N THR A 284 -7.21 -6.46 -1.58
CA THR A 284 -7.95 -5.82 -0.47
C THR A 284 -8.58 -4.50 -0.92
N ALA A 285 -7.82 -3.64 -1.61
CA ALA A 285 -8.31 -2.37 -2.14
C ALA A 285 -9.40 -2.55 -3.22
N ALA A 286 -9.33 -3.64 -4.01
CA ALA A 286 -10.33 -3.95 -5.02
C ALA A 286 -11.57 -4.69 -4.46
N TYR A 287 -11.44 -5.37 -3.32
CA TYR A 287 -12.40 -6.38 -2.87
C TYR A 287 -13.78 -5.77 -2.69
N ASP A 288 -13.99 -4.88 -1.72
CA ASP A 288 -15.34 -4.43 -1.34
C ASP A 288 -16.12 -3.75 -2.46
N GLY A 289 -15.44 -3.03 -3.36
CA GLY A 289 -16.03 -2.38 -4.53
C GLY A 289 -16.26 -3.29 -5.75
N MET A 290 -16.24 -4.62 -5.58
CA MET A 290 -16.44 -5.61 -6.66
C MET A 290 -15.43 -5.45 -7.80
N GLY A 291 -14.18 -5.23 -7.43
CA GLY A 291 -13.11 -4.83 -8.32
C GLY A 291 -12.34 -5.96 -9.02
N ILE A 292 -11.30 -5.53 -9.72
CA ILE A 292 -10.28 -6.34 -10.38
C ILE A 292 -8.89 -5.86 -10.01
N VAL A 293 -7.89 -6.73 -10.13
CA VAL A 293 -6.47 -6.41 -10.00
C VAL A 293 -5.78 -6.75 -11.32
N THR A 294 -5.03 -5.79 -11.85
CA THR A 294 -4.25 -5.96 -13.08
C THR A 294 -2.77 -5.69 -12.84
N ASP A 295 -1.93 -5.98 -13.82
CA ASP A 295 -0.60 -5.37 -13.92
C ASP A 295 -0.64 -4.07 -14.75
N GLU A 296 0.53 -3.49 -14.99
CA GLU A 296 0.73 -2.27 -15.81
C GLU A 296 0.27 -2.45 -17.27
N ALA A 297 0.37 -3.68 -17.82
CA ALA A 297 -0.11 -3.99 -19.17
C ALA A 297 -1.63 -4.21 -19.24
N GLY A 298 -2.35 -4.11 -18.11
CA GLY A 298 -3.79 -4.34 -18.02
C GLY A 298 -4.21 -5.81 -18.05
N ARG A 299 -3.27 -6.76 -17.89
CA ARG A 299 -3.57 -8.19 -17.75
C ARG A 299 -4.24 -8.42 -16.41
N VAL A 300 -5.33 -9.18 -16.37
CA VAL A 300 -6.11 -9.40 -15.14
C VAL A 300 -5.51 -10.54 -14.33
N PHE A 301 -5.06 -10.22 -13.12
CA PHE A 301 -4.53 -11.20 -12.16
C PHE A 301 -5.61 -11.69 -11.20
N TRP A 302 -6.62 -10.85 -10.90
CA TRP A 302 -7.72 -11.21 -10.01
C TRP A 302 -9.00 -10.43 -10.29
N ALA A 303 -10.15 -11.03 -10.03
CA ALA A 303 -11.45 -10.39 -10.16
C ALA A 303 -12.46 -10.94 -9.14
N ARG A 304 -13.16 -10.05 -8.42
CA ARG A 304 -14.15 -10.49 -7.41
C ARG A 304 -15.35 -11.19 -8.01
N ALA A 305 -15.79 -10.74 -9.19
CA ALA A 305 -17.03 -11.21 -9.81
C ALA A 305 -16.85 -12.42 -10.74
N ASP A 306 -15.62 -12.78 -11.10
CA ASP A 306 -15.33 -13.88 -12.06
C ASP A 306 -14.99 -15.19 -11.33
N ARG A 307 -15.88 -15.64 -10.45
CA ARG A 307 -15.72 -16.90 -9.71
C ARG A 307 -16.98 -17.79 -9.87
N PRO A 308 -16.89 -18.99 -10.46
CA PRO A 308 -18.02 -19.91 -10.55
C PRO A 308 -18.46 -20.40 -9.17
N ASP A 309 -19.70 -20.87 -9.02
CA ASP A 309 -20.20 -21.36 -7.71
C ASP A 309 -19.58 -22.70 -7.28
N ILE A 310 -19.16 -23.52 -8.26
CA ILE A 310 -18.57 -24.84 -8.06
C ILE A 310 -17.42 -25.02 -9.03
N ARG A 311 -16.30 -25.54 -8.53
CA ARG A 311 -15.14 -25.88 -9.35
C ARG A 311 -14.41 -27.09 -8.78
N THR A 312 -13.88 -27.93 -9.66
CA THR A 312 -12.97 -29.01 -9.28
C THR A 312 -11.97 -29.24 -10.40
N ILE A 313 -10.70 -29.08 -10.09
CA ILE A 313 -9.58 -29.41 -10.98
C ILE A 313 -9.42 -30.93 -10.98
N ARG A 314 -9.32 -31.52 -12.16
CA ARG A 314 -9.18 -32.97 -12.31
C ARG A 314 -7.72 -33.34 -12.12
N ASP A 315 -7.51 -34.48 -11.44
CA ASP A 315 -6.18 -35.06 -11.22
C ASP A 315 -5.16 -34.09 -10.60
N PRO A 316 -5.43 -33.52 -9.40
CA PRO A 316 -4.50 -32.58 -8.77
C PRO A 316 -3.11 -33.18 -8.50
N GLN A 317 -2.99 -34.51 -8.45
CA GLN A 317 -1.73 -35.23 -8.27
C GLN A 317 -0.77 -35.01 -9.46
N SER A 318 -1.30 -34.87 -10.68
CA SER A 318 -0.44 -34.64 -11.86
C SER A 318 0.23 -33.27 -11.85
N LEU A 319 -0.28 -32.31 -11.05
CA LEU A 319 0.23 -30.94 -10.96
C LEU A 319 1.32 -30.77 -9.89
N VAL A 320 1.50 -31.76 -9.02
CA VAL A 320 2.37 -31.65 -7.85
C VAL A 320 3.82 -31.35 -8.23
N THR A 321 4.37 -32.02 -9.24
CA THR A 321 5.76 -31.82 -9.65
C THR A 321 6.04 -30.39 -10.12
N ASP A 322 5.08 -29.78 -10.84
CA ASP A 322 5.21 -28.39 -11.28
C ASP A 322 5.05 -27.43 -10.11
N ILE A 323 4.08 -27.67 -9.21
CA ILE A 323 3.88 -26.83 -8.04
C ILE A 323 5.08 -26.87 -7.09
N GLU A 324 5.68 -28.04 -6.85
CA GLU A 324 6.91 -28.15 -6.04
C GLU A 324 8.11 -27.44 -6.68
N ARG A 325 8.14 -27.33 -8.01
CA ARG A 325 9.13 -26.51 -8.70
C ARG A 325 8.83 -25.02 -8.48
N TYR A 326 7.60 -24.58 -8.71
CA TYR A 326 7.23 -23.17 -8.55
C TYR A 326 7.32 -22.67 -7.11
N LEU A 327 7.02 -23.51 -6.10
CA LEU A 327 7.22 -23.16 -4.69
C LEU A 327 8.70 -22.99 -4.34
N ARG A 328 9.61 -23.72 -5.01
CA ARG A 328 11.04 -23.51 -4.86
C ARG A 328 11.51 -22.23 -5.54
N GLU A 329 11.03 -21.97 -6.75
CA GLU A 329 11.29 -20.71 -7.46
C GLU A 329 10.80 -19.50 -6.63
N PHE A 330 9.60 -19.60 -6.07
CA PHE A 330 9.08 -18.60 -5.13
C PHE A 330 10.00 -18.43 -3.91
N ALA A 331 10.48 -19.53 -3.34
CA ALA A 331 11.39 -19.48 -2.21
C ALA A 331 12.77 -18.90 -2.52
N ASP A 332 13.18 -18.92 -3.79
CA ASP A 332 14.38 -18.26 -4.30
C ASP A 332 14.13 -16.76 -4.63
N GLY A 333 12.89 -16.28 -4.47
CA GLY A 333 12.49 -14.87 -4.68
C GLY A 333 11.89 -14.58 -6.05
N GLU A 334 11.60 -15.61 -6.86
CA GLU A 334 11.04 -15.43 -8.20
C GLU A 334 9.53 -15.16 -8.16
N LEU A 335 9.07 -14.25 -9.03
CA LEU A 335 7.65 -13.93 -9.24
C LEU A 335 7.11 -14.40 -10.60
N GLU A 336 7.97 -15.02 -11.40
CA GLU A 336 7.62 -15.64 -12.67
C GLU A 336 8.06 -17.10 -12.64
N THR A 337 7.23 -17.98 -13.18
CA THR A 337 7.58 -19.40 -13.27
C THR A 337 8.55 -19.61 -14.42
N SER A 338 9.41 -20.62 -14.33
CA SER A 338 10.40 -20.92 -15.39
C SER A 338 9.80 -21.31 -16.76
N ASP A 339 8.48 -21.50 -16.85
CA ASP A 339 7.73 -21.72 -18.09
C ASP A 339 6.90 -20.51 -18.55
N GLY A 340 7.08 -19.34 -17.94
CA GLY A 340 6.50 -18.07 -18.40
C GLY A 340 5.14 -17.73 -17.79
N GLY A 341 4.73 -18.42 -16.73
CA GLY A 341 3.59 -18.06 -15.89
C GLY A 341 3.99 -17.07 -14.78
N ALA A 342 3.02 -16.70 -13.94
CA ALA A 342 3.26 -15.85 -12.77
C ALA A 342 3.07 -16.62 -11.46
N ILE A 343 3.96 -16.35 -10.51
CA ILE A 343 3.85 -16.76 -9.12
C ILE A 343 3.17 -15.63 -8.36
N ILE A 344 2.08 -15.93 -7.67
CA ILE A 344 1.30 -14.96 -6.91
C ILE A 344 1.45 -15.26 -5.43
N ASP A 345 2.16 -14.36 -4.75
CA ASP A 345 2.09 -14.27 -3.32
C ASP A 345 0.68 -13.81 -2.90
N ALA A 346 -0.11 -14.76 -2.41
CA ALA A 346 -1.46 -14.55 -1.92
C ALA A 346 -1.53 -14.63 -0.38
N GLY A 347 -0.39 -14.46 0.31
CA GLY A 347 -0.34 -14.40 1.77
C GLY A 347 -1.24 -13.29 2.32
N GLY A 348 -1.95 -13.58 3.40
CA GLY A 348 -2.89 -12.64 4.04
C GLY A 348 -4.27 -12.57 3.36
N LEU A 349 -4.44 -13.11 2.15
CA LEU A 349 -5.76 -13.18 1.52
C LEU A 349 -6.63 -14.25 2.15
N SER A 350 -7.88 -13.90 2.47
CA SER A 350 -8.86 -14.86 2.99
C SER A 350 -9.08 -16.03 2.02
N LEU A 351 -9.50 -17.18 2.55
CA LEU A 351 -9.86 -18.35 1.74
C LEU A 351 -10.79 -17.96 0.58
N ASN A 352 -11.80 -17.12 0.82
CA ASN A 352 -12.73 -16.71 -0.22
C ASN A 352 -12.08 -15.93 -1.38
N GLN A 353 -11.07 -15.10 -1.09
CA GLN A 353 -10.34 -14.33 -2.10
C GLN A 353 -9.50 -15.25 -3.00
N VAL A 354 -8.84 -16.26 -2.44
CA VAL A 354 -7.96 -17.18 -3.20
C VAL A 354 -8.73 -18.24 -4.01
N LEU A 355 -9.99 -18.53 -3.66
CA LEU A 355 -10.84 -19.43 -4.47
C LEU A 355 -11.10 -18.92 -5.90
N TYR A 356 -10.83 -17.64 -6.18
CA TYR A 356 -10.80 -17.12 -7.56
C TYR A 356 -9.83 -17.95 -8.44
N PHE A 357 -8.61 -18.20 -7.98
CA PHE A 357 -7.59 -18.93 -8.75
C PHE A 357 -8.04 -20.36 -9.04
N VAL A 358 -8.59 -21.04 -8.04
CA VAL A 358 -9.18 -22.37 -8.20
C VAL A 358 -10.29 -22.33 -9.24
N GLY A 359 -11.16 -21.31 -9.17
CA GLY A 359 -12.22 -21.01 -10.13
C GLY A 359 -11.72 -20.92 -11.58
N ARG A 360 -10.58 -20.25 -11.78
CA ARG A 360 -9.88 -20.12 -13.06
C ARG A 360 -9.21 -21.43 -13.51
N GLY A 361 -9.00 -22.38 -12.61
CA GLY A 361 -8.37 -23.68 -12.88
C GLY A 361 -6.97 -23.83 -12.32
N TYR A 362 -6.50 -22.86 -11.54
CA TYR A 362 -5.19 -22.88 -10.90
C TYR A 362 -5.35 -23.38 -9.45
N PRO A 363 -4.76 -24.53 -9.06
CA PRO A 363 -4.80 -24.95 -7.67
C PRO A 363 -4.02 -23.94 -6.82
N VAL A 364 -4.46 -23.78 -5.57
CA VAL A 364 -3.79 -22.91 -4.59
C VAL A 364 -3.00 -23.77 -3.62
N ALA A 365 -1.72 -23.48 -3.48
CA ALA A 365 -0.90 -24.05 -2.42
C ALA A 365 -1.19 -23.28 -1.11
N ALA A 366 -1.50 -24.02 -0.05
CA ALA A 366 -1.78 -23.46 1.27
C ALA A 366 -0.85 -24.09 2.30
N TYR A 367 -0.05 -23.28 2.98
CA TYR A 367 0.87 -23.78 3.99
C TYR A 367 0.13 -24.14 5.28
N THR A 368 0.55 -25.22 5.92
CA THR A 368 -0.17 -25.83 7.06
C THR A 368 0.45 -25.47 8.42
N GLY A 369 1.34 -24.48 8.47
CA GLY A 369 1.97 -23.96 9.69
C GLY A 369 3.16 -24.79 10.22
N ASP A 370 3.31 -26.04 9.79
CA ASP A 370 4.43 -26.94 10.13
C ASP A 370 5.53 -26.97 9.04
N GLY A 371 5.44 -26.07 8.05
CA GLY A 371 6.32 -26.00 6.89
C GLY A 371 5.92 -26.94 5.75
N SER A 372 4.90 -27.78 5.93
CA SER A 372 4.27 -28.50 4.82
C SER A 372 3.16 -27.67 4.17
N TYR A 373 2.64 -28.16 3.04
CA TYR A 373 1.57 -27.51 2.30
C TYR A 373 0.50 -28.51 1.86
N MET A 374 -0.70 -28.00 1.59
CA MET A 374 -1.76 -28.72 0.89
C MET A 374 -2.11 -28.01 -0.42
N LEU A 375 -2.81 -28.69 -1.32
CA LEU A 375 -3.41 -28.07 -2.51
C LEU A 375 -4.91 -27.95 -2.35
N ILE A 376 -5.43 -26.73 -2.45
CA ILE A 376 -6.86 -26.48 -2.66
C ILE A 376 -7.11 -26.58 -4.17
N TYR A 377 -7.82 -27.62 -4.59
CA TYR A 377 -8.03 -27.92 -6.01
C TYR A 377 -9.52 -27.86 -6.42
N GLY A 378 -10.41 -27.60 -5.48
CA GLY A 378 -11.83 -27.44 -5.77
C GLY A 378 -12.61 -26.83 -4.62
N TYR A 379 -13.82 -26.40 -4.92
CA TYR A 379 -14.79 -25.94 -3.95
C TYR A 379 -16.22 -26.12 -4.46
N ASP A 380 -17.15 -26.20 -3.51
CA ASP A 380 -18.58 -26.12 -3.68
C ASP A 380 -19.15 -25.13 -2.63
N PRO A 381 -20.46 -24.81 -2.60
CA PRO A 381 -21.01 -23.85 -1.65
C PRO A 381 -20.81 -24.21 -0.16
N TYR A 382 -20.39 -25.44 0.14
CA TYR A 382 -20.26 -25.94 1.50
C TYR A 382 -18.83 -26.34 1.87
N ASN A 383 -18.00 -26.75 0.90
CA ASN A 383 -16.69 -27.34 1.17
C ASN A 383 -15.62 -26.88 0.17
N ILE A 384 -14.38 -26.93 0.62
CA ILE A 384 -13.20 -27.01 -0.25
C ILE A 384 -12.73 -28.45 -0.39
N SER A 385 -12.12 -28.77 -1.53
CA SER A 385 -11.48 -30.06 -1.80
C SER A 385 -9.97 -29.87 -1.73
N CYS A 386 -9.32 -30.63 -0.84
CA CYS A 386 -7.92 -30.47 -0.48
C CYS A 386 -7.14 -31.75 -0.81
N LEU A 387 -5.93 -31.61 -1.33
CA LEU A 387 -4.93 -32.65 -1.39
C LEU A 387 -3.87 -32.37 -0.34
N TRP A 388 -3.84 -33.21 0.70
CA TRP A 388 -2.90 -33.13 1.81
C TRP A 388 -1.61 -33.87 1.49
N ASN A 389 -0.49 -33.36 2.03
CA ASN A 389 0.84 -33.95 1.89
C ASN A 389 1.20 -34.35 0.44
N PRO A 390 0.96 -33.46 -0.56
CA PRO A 390 1.24 -33.73 -1.97
C PRO A 390 2.71 -34.16 -2.15
N GLY A 391 2.95 -35.07 -3.09
CA GLY A 391 4.30 -35.56 -3.39
C GLY A 391 4.85 -36.61 -2.42
N THR A 392 4.14 -36.89 -1.33
CA THR A 392 4.56 -37.87 -0.31
C THR A 392 3.77 -39.18 -0.37
N GLU A 393 4.27 -40.22 0.29
CA GLU A 393 3.54 -41.50 0.45
C GLU A 393 2.24 -41.38 1.27
N ASN A 394 2.11 -40.28 2.04
CA ASN A 394 0.93 -39.99 2.86
C ASN A 394 -0.08 -39.07 2.14
N ALA A 395 0.08 -38.85 0.83
CA ALA A 395 -0.80 -37.98 0.09
C ALA A 395 -2.25 -38.48 0.10
N ASN A 396 -3.19 -37.65 0.54
CA ASN A 396 -4.60 -38.01 0.61
C ASN A 396 -5.51 -36.84 0.23
N THR A 397 -6.63 -37.14 -0.42
CA THR A 397 -7.66 -36.14 -0.71
C THR A 397 -8.71 -36.13 0.38
N ASP A 398 -9.12 -34.94 0.82
CA ASP A 398 -10.22 -34.77 1.76
C ASP A 398 -11.03 -33.51 1.43
N LYS A 399 -12.19 -33.34 2.09
CA LYS A 399 -12.98 -32.12 2.06
C LYS A 399 -12.99 -31.44 3.41
N MET A 400 -12.86 -30.12 3.41
CA MET A 400 -13.06 -29.30 4.60
C MET A 400 -14.26 -28.39 4.39
N GLY A 401 -15.08 -28.20 5.43
CA GLY A 401 -16.16 -27.23 5.40
C GLY A 401 -15.61 -25.83 5.10
N LEU A 402 -16.32 -25.02 4.32
CA LEU A 402 -15.80 -23.74 3.83
C LEU A 402 -15.48 -22.77 4.99
N ASN A 403 -16.38 -22.67 5.97
CA ASN A 403 -16.18 -21.83 7.15
C ASN A 403 -15.09 -22.41 8.07
N ASP A 404 -15.14 -23.72 8.33
CA ASP A 404 -14.13 -24.39 9.16
C ASP A 404 -12.73 -24.26 8.56
N GLY A 405 -12.62 -24.34 7.23
CA GLY A 405 -11.38 -24.13 6.49
C GLY A 405 -10.91 -22.68 6.59
N ALA A 406 -11.81 -21.70 6.42
CA ALA A 406 -11.47 -20.29 6.56
C ALA A 406 -10.91 -19.99 7.96
N ASP A 407 -11.61 -20.42 9.02
CA ASP A 407 -11.18 -20.24 10.41
C ASP A 407 -9.85 -20.95 10.70
N TRP A 408 -9.64 -22.13 10.10
CA TRP A 408 -8.42 -22.91 10.26
C TRP A 408 -7.21 -22.24 9.61
N PHE A 409 -7.32 -21.75 8.37
CA PHE A 409 -6.22 -21.05 7.69
C PHE A 409 -5.87 -19.74 8.36
N ASP A 410 -6.89 -19.01 8.84
CA ASP A 410 -6.71 -17.77 9.60
C ASP A 410 -5.91 -18.04 10.89
N SER A 411 -6.28 -19.10 11.62
CA SER A 411 -5.66 -19.43 12.92
C SER A 411 -4.29 -20.11 12.83
N ASN A 412 -4.04 -20.93 11.80
CA ASN A 412 -2.92 -21.87 11.78
C ASN A 412 -1.71 -21.42 10.93
N GLY A 413 -1.86 -20.32 10.19
CA GLY A 413 -0.78 -19.80 9.34
C GLY A 413 -0.98 -18.37 8.84
N GLY A 414 -1.99 -17.64 9.33
CA GLY A 414 -2.24 -16.27 8.89
C GLY A 414 -2.63 -16.16 7.42
N ASN A 415 -3.41 -17.13 6.91
CA ASN A 415 -3.81 -17.19 5.50
C ASN A 415 -2.62 -17.23 4.53
N ASP A 416 -1.70 -18.17 4.74
CA ASP A 416 -0.51 -18.37 3.92
C ASP A 416 -0.85 -19.17 2.64
N PHE A 417 -1.07 -18.44 1.54
CA PHE A 417 -1.42 -18.99 0.22
C PHE A 417 -0.46 -18.55 -0.89
N VAL A 418 -0.23 -19.44 -1.86
CA VAL A 418 0.48 -19.14 -3.11
C VAL A 418 -0.31 -19.71 -4.29
N ALA A 419 -0.43 -18.94 -5.36
CA ALA A 419 -1.10 -19.35 -6.59
C ALA A 419 -0.17 -19.23 -7.81
N PHE A 420 -0.42 -20.04 -8.83
CA PHE A 420 0.42 -20.13 -10.03
C PHE A 420 -0.44 -19.96 -11.28
N LEU A 421 -0.24 -18.87 -12.01
CA LEU A 421 -1.00 -18.55 -13.22
C LEU A 421 -0.17 -18.96 -14.44
N THR A 422 -0.52 -20.06 -15.07
CA THR A 422 0.26 -20.63 -16.19
C THR A 422 -0.14 -20.08 -17.57
N ASP A 423 -1.29 -19.42 -17.68
CA ASP A 423 -1.76 -18.75 -18.90
C ASP A 423 -2.14 -17.29 -18.61
N LEU A 424 -1.27 -16.34 -18.97
CA LEU A 424 -1.45 -14.88 -18.80
C LEU A 424 -1.63 -14.13 -20.13
#